data_AF-A0ABD0YJB0-F1
#
_entry.id   AF-A0ABD0YJB0-F1
#
_cell.length_a   1.000
_cell.length_b   1.000
_cell.length_c   1.000
_cell.angle_alpha   90.00
_cell.angle_beta   90.00
_cell.angle_gamma   90.00
#
_symmetry.space_group_name_H-M   'P 1'
#
loop_
_entity.id
_entity.type
_entity.pdbx_description
1 polymer ?
#
loop_
_entity_poly.entity_id
_entity_poly.type
_entity_poly.pdbx_seq_one_letter_code
_entity_poly.pdbx_strand_id
1 'polypeptide(L)'
;SQIALDTIDLTLCATKEVGLVARDVCARPNTFLLEIVRPSRPGDAESLVLKSTGNTTTIRHLLSADTKEDRLEWCDQINRTLALLRAWGKQPPRQQSKRRNL
;
A
#
# COMPACT_ATOMS: atom_id res chain seq x y z
N SER A 1 -26.30 -9.59 7.45
CA SER A 1 -24.93 -10.07 7.19
C SER A 1 -24.04 -8.87 6.92
N GLN A 2 -22.88 -8.76 7.58
CA GLN A 2 -21.87 -7.77 7.20
C GLN A 2 -21.09 -8.33 6.01
N ILE A 3 -21.11 -7.62 4.89
CA ILE A 3 -20.32 -7.94 3.69
C ILE A 3 -19.14 -6.99 3.69
N ALA A 4 -17.93 -7.51 3.44
CA ALA A 4 -16.75 -6.67 3.27
C ALA A 4 -16.94 -5.76 2.05
N LEU A 5 -16.67 -4.46 2.21
CA LEU A 5 -16.76 -3.51 1.10
C LEU A 5 -15.68 -3.78 0.04
N ASP A 6 -14.48 -4.15 0.49
CA ASP A 6 -13.34 -4.44 -0.38
C ASP A 6 -12.29 -5.29 0.36
N THR A 7 -11.23 -5.69 -0.34
CA THR A 7 -10.10 -6.46 0.19
C THR A 7 -8.77 -5.90 -0.34
N ILE A 8 -7.73 -5.93 0.51
CA ILE A 8 -6.37 -5.57 0.12
C ILE A 8 -5.53 -6.85 0.02
N ASP A 9 -5.06 -7.19 -1.18
CA ASP A 9 -4.17 -8.33 -1.41
C ASP A 9 -2.71 -7.96 -1.08
N LEU A 10 -2.24 -8.38 0.09
CA LEU A 10 -0.88 -8.11 0.57
C LEU A 10 0.21 -8.82 -0.25
N THR A 11 -0.12 -9.82 -1.08
CA THR A 11 0.87 -10.46 -1.96
C THR A 11 1.35 -9.54 -3.07
N LEU A 12 0.56 -8.50 -3.37
CA LEU A 12 0.85 -7.47 -4.37
C LEU A 12 1.46 -6.20 -3.74
N CYS A 13 1.75 -6.23 -2.43
CA CYS A 13 2.25 -5.07 -1.70
C CYS A 13 3.71 -4.76 -2.05
N ALA A 14 3.93 -3.55 -2.54
CA ALA A 14 5.25 -2.98 -2.83
C ALA A 14 5.88 -2.28 -1.63
N THR A 15 5.09 -1.87 -0.62
CA THR A 15 5.59 -1.25 0.60
C THR A 15 6.49 -2.21 1.37
N LYS A 16 7.78 -1.85 1.52
CA LYS A 16 8.75 -2.70 2.24
C LYS A 16 8.44 -2.79 3.73
N GLU A 17 8.14 -1.67 4.35
CA GLU A 17 7.82 -1.58 5.76
C GLU A 17 6.72 -0.53 5.93
N VAL A 18 5.65 -0.93 6.60
CA VAL A 18 4.47 -0.12 6.88
C VAL A 18 4.72 0.66 8.16
N GLY A 19 4.43 1.95 8.12
CA GLY A 19 4.59 2.83 9.26
C GLY A 19 3.75 4.10 9.12
N LEU A 20 3.98 5.05 10.02
CA LEU A 20 3.31 6.35 9.96
C LEU A 20 3.62 7.05 8.63
N VAL A 21 2.58 7.49 7.95
CA VAL A 21 2.72 8.26 6.71
C VAL A 21 3.23 9.67 7.02
N ALA A 22 4.07 10.21 6.14
CA ALA A 22 4.55 11.58 6.26
C ALA A 22 3.40 12.59 6.09
N ARG A 23 3.46 13.71 6.82
CA ARG A 23 2.36 14.70 6.90
C ARG A 23 2.11 15.44 5.57
N ASP A 24 3.13 15.53 4.71
CA ASP A 24 3.01 16.08 3.36
C ASP A 24 2.22 15.17 2.42
N VAL A 25 2.15 13.86 2.72
CA VAL A 25 1.32 12.89 2.00
C VAL A 25 -0.09 12.82 2.58
N CYS A 26 -0.24 12.81 3.91
CA CYS A 26 -1.53 12.86 4.58
C CYS A 26 -1.43 13.50 5.97
N ALA A 27 -2.23 14.55 6.22
CA ALA A 27 -2.24 15.26 7.49
C ALA A 27 -3.08 14.56 8.60
N ARG A 28 -3.87 13.54 8.24
CA ARG A 28 -4.71 12.79 9.19
C ARG A 28 -3.81 12.08 10.22
N PRO A 29 -4.03 12.27 11.53
CA PRO A 29 -3.27 11.56 12.56
C PRO A 29 -3.38 10.04 12.41
N ASN A 30 -2.41 9.32 12.97
CA ASN A 30 -2.44 7.86 13.05
C ASN A 30 -2.66 7.13 11.72
N THR A 31 -2.28 7.77 10.61
CA THR A 31 -2.45 7.20 9.26
C THR A 31 -1.19 6.46 8.82
N PHE A 32 -1.37 5.27 8.23
CA PHE A 32 -0.32 4.51 7.55
C PHE A 32 -0.70 4.26 6.09
N LEU A 33 0.29 3.95 5.26
CA LEU A 33 0.15 3.80 3.81
C LEU A 33 0.63 2.42 3.34
N LEU A 34 -0.20 1.76 2.54
CA LEU A 34 0.15 0.57 1.76
C LEU A 34 0.09 0.90 0.27
N GLU A 35 1.10 0.49 -0.49
CA GLU A 35 1.10 0.57 -1.94
C GLU A 35 1.01 -0.83 -2.53
N ILE A 36 -0.04 -1.09 -3.29
CA ILE A 36 -0.22 -2.32 -4.07
C ILE A 36 0.13 -2.03 -5.52
N VAL A 37 0.88 -2.94 -6.16
CA VAL A 37 1.19 -2.83 -7.59
C VAL A 37 0.71 -4.07 -8.32
N ARG A 38 -0.08 -3.86 -9.37
CA ARG A 38 -0.61 -4.92 -10.24
C ARG A 38 -0.47 -4.54 -11.72
N PRO A 39 -0.64 -5.47 -12.67
CA PRO A 39 -0.82 -5.11 -14.07
C PRO A 39 -1.99 -4.15 -14.26
N SER A 40 -1.85 -3.23 -15.20
CA SER A 40 -2.92 -2.32 -15.59
C SER A 40 -4.10 -3.08 -16.19
N ARG A 41 -5.32 -2.64 -15.90
CA ARG A 41 -6.56 -3.25 -16.37
C ARG A 41 -7.41 -2.24 -17.15
N PRO A 42 -8.23 -2.69 -18.11
CA PRO A 42 -9.27 -1.85 -18.69
C PRO A 42 -10.17 -1.29 -17.57
N GLY A 43 -10.35 0.04 -17.54
CA GLY A 43 -11.11 0.72 -16.50
C GLY A 43 -10.29 1.30 -15.34
N ASP A 44 -8.96 1.09 -15.33
CA ASP A 44 -8.08 1.85 -14.43
C ASP A 44 -8.17 3.34 -14.77
N ALA A 45 -8.62 4.15 -13.81
CA ALA A 45 -8.78 5.59 -13.94
C ALA A 45 -7.86 6.31 -12.95
N GLU A 46 -7.01 7.20 -13.46
CA GLU A 46 -6.15 8.04 -12.63
C GLU A 46 -6.95 8.73 -11.54
N SER A 47 -6.44 8.68 -10.31
CA SER A 47 -7.04 9.37 -9.17
C SER A 47 -5.97 9.72 -8.15
N LEU A 48 -6.38 10.35 -7.04
CA LEU A 48 -5.45 10.62 -5.94
C LEU A 48 -4.82 9.34 -5.38
N VAL A 49 -5.51 8.20 -5.45
CA VAL A 49 -5.04 6.95 -4.84
C VAL A 49 -4.64 5.88 -5.86
N LEU A 50 -5.04 6.02 -7.13
CA LEU A 50 -4.69 5.09 -8.20
C LEU A 50 -3.86 5.80 -9.25
N LYS A 51 -2.68 5.24 -9.54
CA LYS A 51 -1.79 5.71 -10.60
C LYS A 51 -1.42 4.58 -11.54
N SER A 52 -1.81 4.69 -12.80
CA SER A 52 -1.37 3.84 -13.90
C SER A 52 -0.09 4.40 -14.50
N THR A 53 0.91 3.56 -14.71
CA THR A 53 2.20 3.92 -15.30
C THR A 53 2.68 2.78 -16.17
N GLY A 54 2.64 2.99 -17.48
CA GLY A 54 2.94 1.96 -18.47
C GLY A 54 1.99 0.77 -18.34
N ASN A 55 2.54 -0.40 -18.05
CA ASN A 55 1.79 -1.66 -17.94
C ASN A 55 1.43 -2.01 -16.49
N THR A 56 1.66 -1.10 -15.54
CA THR A 56 1.41 -1.32 -14.11
C THR A 56 0.54 -0.24 -13.52
N THR A 57 -0.30 -0.63 -12.55
CA THR A 57 -1.13 0.25 -11.77
C THR A 57 -0.74 0.14 -10.30
N THR A 58 -0.42 1.28 -9.69
CA THR A 58 -0.16 1.44 -8.26
C THR A 58 -1.42 1.96 -7.57
N ILE A 59 -1.84 1.29 -6.51
CA ILE A 59 -2.98 1.68 -5.67
C ILE A 59 -2.46 1.99 -4.28
N ARG A 60 -2.79 3.18 -3.76
CA ARG A 60 -2.40 3.69 -2.44
C ARG A 60 -3.56 3.55 -1.47
N HIS A 61 -3.39 2.73 -0.44
CA HIS A 61 -4.36 2.59 0.65
C HIS A 61 -3.86 3.38 1.86
N LEU A 62 -4.53 4.49 2.17
CA LEU A 62 -4.31 5.28 3.38
C LEU A 62 -5.31 4.82 4.44
N LEU A 63 -4.81 4.31 5.57
CA LEU A 63 -5.62 3.76 6.65
C LEU A 63 -5.31 4.52 7.94
N SER A 64 -6.32 5.12 8.55
CA SER A 64 -6.20 5.84 9.82
C SER A 64 -6.73 4.95 10.94
N ALA A 65 -5.94 4.76 12.00
CA ALA A 65 -6.43 4.20 13.24
C ALA A 65 -6.95 5.32 14.17
N ASP A 66 -7.70 4.94 15.20
CA ASP A 66 -8.22 5.88 16.20
C ASP A 66 -7.10 6.34 17.14
N THR A 67 -6.26 5.40 17.59
CA THR A 67 -5.14 5.70 18.49
C THR A 67 -3.77 5.46 17.84
N LYS A 68 -2.71 5.97 18.50
CA LYS A 68 -1.33 5.73 18.07
C LYS A 68 -0.96 4.26 18.28
N GLU A 69 -1.47 3.68 19.36
CA GLU A 69 -1.25 2.31 19.80
C GLU A 69 -1.85 1.33 18.80
N ASP A 70 -3.11 1.55 18.39
CA ASP A 70 -3.76 0.73 17.35
C ASP A 70 -2.99 0.80 16.03
N ARG A 71 -2.53 2.00 15.63
CA ARG A 71 -1.72 2.16 14.42
C ARG A 71 -0.42 1.34 14.52
N LEU A 72 0.25 1.37 15.66
CA LEU A 72 1.49 0.60 15.88
C LEU A 72 1.22 -0.90 15.78
N GLU A 73 0.15 -1.40 16.40
CA GLU A 73 -0.26 -2.80 16.33
C GLU A 73 -0.58 -3.23 14.89
N TRP A 74 -1.37 -2.43 14.17
CA TRP A 74 -1.66 -2.67 12.76
C TRP A 74 -0.40 -2.72 11.90
N CYS A 75 0.51 -1.75 12.07
CA CYS A 75 1.76 -1.73 11.31
C CYS A 75 2.63 -2.96 11.63
N ASP A 76 2.79 -3.31 12.90
CA ASP A 76 3.58 -4.48 13.33
C ASP A 76 3.00 -5.78 12.76
N GLN A 77 1.69 -6.00 12.89
CA GLN A 77 1.03 -7.20 12.38
C GLN A 77 1.14 -7.31 10.86
N ILE A 78 0.91 -6.22 10.13
CA ILE A 78 1.05 -6.20 8.67
C ILE A 78 2.51 -6.45 8.26
N ASN A 79 3.48 -5.84 8.93
CA ASN A 79 4.90 -6.03 8.64
C ASN A 79 5.34 -7.48 8.87
N ARG A 80 4.87 -8.12 9.94
CA ARG A 80 5.09 -9.56 10.17
C ARG A 80 4.50 -10.40 9.05
N THR A 81 3.26 -10.12 8.62
CA THR A 81 2.64 -10.81 7.48
C THR A 81 3.42 -10.61 6.19
N LEU A 82 3.88 -9.39 5.89
CA LEU A 82 4.70 -9.12 4.71
C LEU A 82 6.05 -9.85 4.76
N ALA A 83 6.69 -9.90 5.93
CA ALA A 83 7.94 -10.66 6.13
C ALA A 83 7.73 -12.16 5.86
N LEU A 84 6.64 -12.73 6.38
CA LEU A 84 6.24 -14.11 6.14
C LEU A 84 6.02 -14.38 4.65
N LEU A 85 5.19 -13.57 3.98
CA LEU A 85 4.93 -13.72 2.53
C LEU A 85 6.22 -13.70 1.70
N ARG A 86 7.16 -12.82 2.05
CA ARG A 86 8.46 -12.69 1.36
C ARG A 86 9.39 -13.87 1.62
N ALA A 87 9.38 -14.42 2.83
CA ALA A 87 10.15 -15.62 3.17
C ALA A 87 9.72 -16.83 2.30
N TRP A 88 8.44 -16.92 1.93
CA TRP A 88 7.92 -17.93 0.99
C TRP A 88 7.99 -17.53 -0.50
N GLY A 89 8.80 -16.54 -0.85
CA GLY A 89 9.10 -16.21 -2.24
C GLY A 89 8.11 -15.24 -2.91
N LYS A 90 7.15 -14.65 -2.18
CA LYS A 90 6.36 -13.53 -2.69
C LYS A 90 7.18 -12.25 -2.63
N GLN A 91 8.04 -12.04 -3.62
CA GLN A 91 8.84 -10.82 -3.74
C GLN A 91 7.94 -9.63 -4.05
N PRO A 92 8.18 -8.46 -3.44
CA PRO A 92 7.40 -7.27 -3.75
C PRO A 92 7.56 -6.92 -5.23
N PRO A 93 6.48 -6.52 -5.92
CA PRO A 93 6.56 -6.08 -7.30
C PRO A 93 7.57 -4.92 -7.43
N ARG A 94 8.40 -4.95 -8.48
CA ARG A 94 9.41 -3.91 -8.72
C ARG A 94 8.70 -2.56 -8.93
N GLN A 95 8.86 -1.63 -7.99
CA GLN A 95 8.52 -0.23 -8.25
C GLN A 95 9.45 0.30 -9.35
N GLN A 96 8.89 0.72 -10.48
CA GLN A 96 9.68 1.42 -11.49
C GLN A 96 10.09 2.78 -10.90
N SER A 97 11.40 2.96 -10.73
CA SER A 97 11.96 4.23 -10.28
C SER A 97 11.52 5.33 -11.24
N LYS A 98 10.92 6.41 -10.72
CA LYS A 98 10.75 7.65 -11.49
C LYS A 98 12.13 8.03 -12.02
N ARG A 99 12.35 7.93 -13.33
CA ARG A 99 13.48 8.61 -13.98
C ARG A 99 13.33 10.09 -13.65
N ARG A 100 14.16 10.59 -12.74
CA ARG A 100 14.38 12.03 -12.58
C ARG A 100 15.08 12.47 -13.87
N ASN A 101 14.33 13.03 -14.80
CA ASN A 101 14.92 13.83 -15.86
C ASN A 101 15.40 15.12 -15.18
N LEU A 102 16.73 15.25 -15.07
CA LEU A 102 17.42 16.53 -14.90
C LEU A 102 17.42 17.25 -16.25
#